data_AF-A0AAW9S1B1-F1
#
_entry.id   AF-A0AAW9S1B1-F1
#
_cell.length_a   1.000
_cell.length_b   1.000
_cell.length_c   1.000
_cell.angle_alpha   90.00
_cell.angle_beta   90.00
_cell.angle_gamma   90.00
#
_symmetry.space_group_name_H-M   'P 1'
#
loop_
_entity.id
_entity.type
_entity.pdbx_description
1 polymer ?
#
loop_
_entity_poly.entity_id
_entity_poly.type
_entity_poly.pdbx_seq_one_letter_code
_entity_poly.pdbx_strand_id
1 'polypeptide(L)'
;MKATILSLLFLMNGYCLWAQSSTDRLTSLNEKKARLQKAVADLEDSIEQLNQQLLVVDDEINELTLGVSTEELHVKGVLNRKSNVRSSASAFSELVGTLQKGDTVTVINYQDGYYQVQQRGLKGYVSEGYFNMTSALKYYAIASEKHRKQKASLDE
;
A
#
# COMPACT_ATOMS: atom_id res chain seq x y z
N MET A 1 -8.47 -28.49 76.99
CA MET A 1 -9.36 -27.45 76.42
C MET A 1 -8.65 -26.13 76.09
N LYS A 2 -7.74 -25.59 76.91
CA LYS A 2 -7.07 -24.30 76.61
C LYS A 2 -6.08 -24.33 75.43
N ALA A 3 -5.33 -25.42 75.24
CA ALA A 3 -4.32 -25.52 74.17
C ALA A 3 -4.93 -25.67 72.75
N THR A 4 -6.08 -26.35 72.63
CA THR A 4 -6.78 -26.57 71.35
C THR A 4 -7.49 -25.32 70.83
N ILE A 5 -7.86 -24.39 71.73
CA ILE A 5 -8.48 -23.11 71.35
C ILE A 5 -7.44 -22.15 70.79
N LEU A 6 -6.23 -22.12 71.36
CA LEU A 6 -5.14 -21.27 70.89
C LEU A 6 -4.59 -21.71 69.53
N SER A 7 -4.49 -23.03 69.28
CA SER A 7 -4.12 -23.55 67.95
C SER A 7 -5.18 -23.23 66.89
N LEU A 8 -6.47 -23.29 67.25
CA LEU A 8 -7.56 -22.95 66.34
C LEU A 8 -7.55 -21.45 65.98
N LEU A 9 -7.27 -20.57 66.94
CA LEU A 9 -7.13 -19.13 66.71
C LEU A 9 -5.94 -18.79 65.79
N PHE A 10 -4.83 -19.51 65.92
CA PHE A 10 -3.67 -19.32 65.05
C PHE A 10 -3.98 -19.76 63.60
N LEU A 11 -4.68 -20.89 63.45
CA LEU A 11 -5.15 -21.37 62.15
C LEU A 11 -6.19 -20.43 61.53
N MET A 12 -7.12 -19.87 62.32
CA MET A 12 -8.10 -18.89 61.84
C MET A 12 -7.46 -17.56 61.41
N ASN A 13 -6.47 -17.06 62.16
CA ASN A 13 -5.74 -15.85 61.78
C ASN A 13 -4.92 -16.05 60.50
N GLY A 14 -4.29 -17.21 60.31
CA GLY A 14 -3.59 -17.54 59.07
C GLY A 14 -4.53 -17.61 57.86
N TYR A 15 -5.72 -18.20 58.04
CA TYR A 15 -6.75 -18.25 57.00
C TYR A 15 -7.30 -16.87 56.63
N CYS A 16 -7.55 -16.00 57.62
CA CYS A 16 -8.00 -14.63 57.38
C CYS A 16 -6.95 -13.81 56.61
N LEU A 17 -5.66 -13.91 56.98
CA LEU A 17 -4.59 -13.19 56.29
C LEU A 17 -4.40 -13.67 54.85
N TRP A 18 -4.47 -14.99 54.64
CA TRP A 18 -4.38 -15.58 53.31
C TRP A 18 -5.57 -15.16 52.44
N ALA A 19 -6.79 -15.21 52.98
CA ALA A 19 -8.00 -14.77 52.30
C ALA A 19 -7.91 -13.27 51.93
N GLN A 20 -7.45 -12.42 52.84
CA GLN A 20 -7.31 -10.98 52.59
C GLN A 20 -6.22 -10.66 51.55
N SER A 21 -5.07 -11.33 51.60
CA SER A 21 -4.02 -11.18 50.58
C SER A 21 -4.50 -11.63 49.19
N SER A 22 -5.30 -12.70 49.13
CA SER A 22 -5.88 -13.16 47.86
C SER A 22 -6.93 -12.20 47.30
N THR A 23 -7.73 -11.55 48.15
CA THR A 23 -8.68 -10.51 47.70
C THR A 23 -7.97 -9.25 47.22
N ASP A 24 -6.90 -8.81 47.88
CA ASP A 24 -6.11 -7.63 47.49
C ASP A 24 -5.36 -7.86 46.17
N ARG A 25 -4.88 -9.09 45.96
CA ARG A 25 -4.30 -9.50 44.68
C ARG A 25 -5.36 -9.49 43.57
N LEU A 26 -6.60 -9.89 43.86
CA LEU A 26 -7.69 -9.90 42.89
C LEU A 26 -8.16 -8.48 42.53
N THR A 27 -8.32 -7.59 43.51
CA THR A 27 -8.67 -6.18 43.25
C THR A 27 -7.61 -5.48 42.42
N SER A 28 -6.33 -5.64 42.78
CA SER A 28 -5.21 -5.07 42.00
C SER A 28 -5.09 -5.66 40.60
N LEU A 29 -5.42 -6.94 40.38
CA LEU A 29 -5.45 -7.55 39.05
C LEU A 29 -6.61 -6.99 38.20
N ASN A 30 -7.77 -6.78 38.81
CA ASN A 30 -8.94 -6.20 38.14
C ASN A 30 -8.71 -4.73 37.79
N GLU A 31 -8.04 -3.96 38.65
CA GLU A 31 -7.62 -2.60 38.33
C GLU A 31 -6.61 -2.56 37.18
N LYS A 32 -5.62 -3.46 37.18
CA LYS A 32 -4.67 -3.59 36.05
C LYS A 32 -5.39 -3.95 34.77
N LYS A 33 -6.34 -4.89 34.83
CA LYS A 33 -7.18 -5.27 33.70
C LYS A 33 -7.96 -4.05 33.17
N ALA A 34 -8.59 -3.28 34.05
CA ALA A 34 -9.33 -2.08 33.66
C ALA A 34 -8.43 -1.01 33.02
N ARG A 35 -7.21 -0.81 33.54
CA ARG A 35 -6.23 0.11 32.93
C ARG A 35 -5.80 -0.34 31.54
N LEU A 36 -5.55 -1.64 31.36
CA LEU A 36 -5.20 -2.20 30.06
C LEU A 36 -6.37 -2.09 29.08
N GLN A 37 -7.61 -2.34 29.52
CA GLN A 37 -8.79 -2.18 28.68
C GLN A 37 -9.01 -0.74 28.24
N LYS A 38 -8.79 0.23 29.14
CA LYS A 38 -8.81 1.64 28.78
C LYS A 38 -7.74 2.00 27.75
N ALA A 39 -6.51 1.52 27.95
CA ALA A 39 -5.42 1.76 26.99
C ALA A 39 -5.70 1.15 25.62
N VAL A 40 -6.37 0.00 25.55
CA VAL A 40 -6.80 -0.59 24.28
C VAL A 40 -7.85 0.29 23.60
N ALA A 41 -8.85 0.78 24.33
CA ALA A 41 -9.86 1.69 23.77
C ALA A 41 -9.24 3.01 23.26
N ASP A 42 -8.32 3.62 24.02
CA ASP A 42 -7.61 4.83 23.59
C ASP A 42 -6.78 4.59 22.30
N LEU A 43 -6.23 3.38 22.13
CA LEU A 43 -5.53 2.96 20.91
C LEU A 43 -6.49 2.71 19.73
N GLU A 44 -7.65 2.11 19.98
CA GLU A 44 -8.70 1.92 18.98
C GLU A 44 -9.19 3.27 18.44
N ASP A 45 -9.41 4.26 19.32
CA ASP A 45 -9.76 5.63 18.93
C ASP A 45 -8.65 6.29 18.09
N SER A 46 -7.38 6.05 18.45
CA SER A 46 -6.24 6.56 17.69
C SER A 46 -6.16 5.94 16.28
N ILE A 47 -6.49 4.65 16.14
CA ILE A 47 -6.55 3.96 14.84
C ILE A 47 -7.68 4.53 14.00
N GLU A 48 -8.85 4.76 14.59
CA GLU A 48 -9.99 5.34 13.90
C GLU A 48 -9.67 6.76 13.38
N GLN A 49 -9.01 7.57 14.20
CA GLN A 49 -8.54 8.88 13.78
C GLN A 49 -7.55 8.81 12.61
N LEU A 50 -6.63 7.83 12.62
CA LEU A 50 -5.69 7.62 11.50
C LEU A 50 -6.41 7.16 10.23
N ASN A 51 -7.42 6.30 10.34
CA ASN A 51 -8.22 5.86 9.19
C ASN A 51 -9.02 7.02 8.59
N GLN A 52 -9.55 7.91 9.42
CA GLN A 52 -10.20 9.14 8.94
C GLN A 52 -9.22 10.07 8.22
N GLN A 53 -7.99 10.20 8.74
CA GLN A 53 -6.94 10.97 8.05
C GLN A 53 -6.56 10.33 6.71
N LEU A 54 -6.51 9.00 6.64
CA LEU A 54 -6.21 8.28 5.41
C LEU A 54 -7.29 8.50 4.34
N LEU A 55 -8.58 8.49 4.72
CA LEU A 55 -9.69 8.77 3.80
C LEU A 55 -9.58 10.17 3.18
N VAL A 56 -9.18 11.18 3.95
CA VAL A 56 -8.96 12.54 3.43
C VAL A 56 -7.77 12.59 2.46
N VAL A 57 -6.70 11.85 2.74
CA VAL A 57 -5.54 11.75 1.85
C VAL A 57 -5.91 11.03 0.55
N ASP A 58 -6.73 9.98 0.62
CA ASP A 58 -7.23 9.26 -0.55
C ASP A 58 -8.13 10.15 -1.41
N ASP A 59 -8.99 10.98 -0.80
CA ASP A 59 -9.79 11.98 -1.51
C ASP A 59 -8.93 13.11 -2.11
N GLU A 60 -7.87 13.55 -1.44
CA GLU A 60 -6.91 14.53 -1.98
C GLU A 60 -6.13 13.95 -3.17
N ILE A 61 -5.71 12.68 -3.08
CA ILE A 61 -5.14 11.94 -4.21
C ILE A 61 -6.18 11.83 -5.33
N ASN A 62 -7.45 11.56 -4.99
CA ASN A 62 -8.52 11.43 -5.96
C ASN A 62 -8.82 12.78 -6.62
N GLU A 63 -8.87 13.91 -5.92
CA GLU A 63 -9.02 15.24 -6.55
C GLU A 63 -7.81 15.61 -7.43
N LEU A 64 -6.59 15.25 -7.01
CA LEU A 64 -5.39 15.39 -7.83
C LEU A 64 -5.38 14.45 -9.06
N THR A 65 -6.15 13.36 -9.04
CA THR A 65 -6.25 12.37 -10.13
C THR A 65 -7.57 12.41 -10.90
N LEU A 66 -8.61 13.09 -10.41
CA LEU A 66 -9.93 13.33 -11.05
C LEU A 66 -9.86 14.41 -12.13
N GLY A 67 -8.72 15.11 -12.24
CA GLY A 67 -8.34 15.88 -13.43
C GLY A 67 -7.62 15.05 -14.51
N VAL A 68 -7.34 13.77 -14.25
CA VAL A 68 -6.58 12.90 -15.15
C VAL A 68 -7.35 11.61 -15.36
N SER A 69 -8.28 11.64 -16.33
CA SER A 69 -8.82 10.43 -16.92
C SER A 69 -7.66 9.53 -17.37
N THR A 70 -7.64 8.29 -16.90
CA THR A 70 -6.55 7.33 -17.08
C THR A 70 -6.40 6.86 -18.54
N GLU A 71 -7.25 7.35 -19.45
CA GLU A 71 -7.14 7.15 -20.89
C GLU A 71 -6.26 8.21 -21.59
N GLU A 72 -5.85 9.28 -20.90
CA GLU A 72 -5.09 10.37 -21.53
C GLU A 72 -3.89 10.87 -20.71
N LEU A 73 -3.27 10.05 -19.86
CA LEU A 73 -1.92 10.39 -19.38
C LEU A 73 -0.91 10.11 -20.51
N HIS A 74 -0.92 11.00 -21.48
CA HIS A 74 0.05 11.14 -22.54
C HIS A 74 1.41 11.55 -21.94
N VAL A 75 2.14 10.59 -21.38
CA VAL A 75 3.46 10.84 -20.80
C VAL A 75 4.43 11.13 -21.93
N LYS A 76 5.14 12.27 -21.85
CA LYS A 76 6.19 12.57 -22.82
C LYS A 76 7.45 11.79 -22.50
N GLY A 77 7.87 10.95 -23.44
CA GLY A 77 9.16 10.26 -23.42
C GLY A 77 10.14 10.95 -24.36
N VAL A 78 11.40 11.08 -23.93
CA VAL A 78 12.50 11.55 -24.77
C VAL A 78 13.43 10.38 -25.06
N LEU A 79 13.79 10.17 -26.32
CA LEU A 79 14.70 9.09 -26.71
C LEU A 79 16.15 9.46 -26.41
N ASN A 80 16.90 8.51 -25.84
CA ASN A 80 18.33 8.65 -25.58
C ASN A 80 19.19 8.23 -26.80
N ARG A 81 18.65 7.39 -27.69
CA ARG A 81 19.33 6.89 -28.89
C ARG A 81 18.34 6.77 -30.06
N LYS A 82 18.87 6.66 -31.29
CA LYS A 82 18.06 6.30 -32.46
C LYS A 82 17.40 4.95 -32.20
N SER A 83 16.09 4.87 -32.45
CA SER A 83 15.30 3.67 -32.18
C SER A 83 14.33 3.35 -33.31
N ASN A 84 13.93 2.10 -33.37
CA ASN A 84 13.01 1.56 -34.34
C ASN A 84 11.63 1.45 -33.71
N VAL A 85 10.61 1.97 -34.41
CA VAL A 85 9.21 1.87 -34.03
C VAL A 85 8.62 0.63 -34.70
N ARG A 86 8.11 -0.28 -33.90
CA ARG A 86 7.66 -1.61 -34.31
C ARG A 86 6.14 -1.75 -34.20
N SER A 87 5.55 -2.66 -34.96
CA SER A 87 4.08 -2.84 -34.99
C SER A 87 3.52 -3.48 -33.71
N SER A 88 4.30 -4.30 -33.01
CA SER A 88 3.92 -4.91 -31.73
C SER A 88 5.05 -4.84 -30.70
N ALA A 89 4.76 -5.21 -29.45
CA ALA A 89 5.70 -5.28 -28.33
C ALA A 89 6.69 -6.45 -28.48
N SER A 90 7.41 -6.52 -29.61
CA SER A 90 8.34 -7.59 -29.92
C SER A 90 9.49 -7.09 -30.79
N ALA A 91 10.68 -7.63 -30.57
CA ALA A 91 11.86 -7.32 -31.37
C ALA A 91 11.79 -7.86 -32.81
N PHE A 92 10.89 -8.82 -33.08
CA PHE A 92 10.76 -9.48 -34.38
C PHE A 92 9.58 -8.97 -35.21
N SER A 93 8.78 -8.05 -34.68
CA SER A 93 7.63 -7.53 -35.44
C SER A 93 8.07 -6.56 -36.53
N GLU A 94 7.16 -6.26 -37.45
CA GLU A 94 7.39 -5.34 -38.55
C GLU A 94 7.86 -3.96 -38.09
N LEU A 95 8.76 -3.36 -38.89
CA LEU A 95 9.25 -2.01 -38.70
C LEU A 95 8.25 -1.03 -39.31
N VAL A 96 7.62 -0.22 -38.47
CA VAL A 96 6.65 0.82 -38.88
C VAL A 96 7.36 2.15 -39.15
N GLY A 97 8.44 2.43 -38.43
CA GLY A 97 9.21 3.65 -38.62
C GLY A 97 10.45 3.72 -37.75
N THR A 98 11.09 4.89 -37.74
CA THR A 98 12.30 5.13 -36.93
C THR A 98 12.24 6.50 -36.28
N LEU A 99 12.74 6.59 -35.05
CA LEU A 99 12.86 7.82 -34.26
C LEU A 99 14.33 8.13 -34.01
N GLN A 100 14.67 9.41 -33.94
CA GLN A 100 16.02 9.88 -33.69
C GLN A 100 16.26 10.11 -32.20
N LYS A 101 17.54 10.22 -31.83
CA LYS A 101 17.93 10.62 -30.47
C LYS A 101 17.42 12.04 -30.20
N GLY A 102 16.83 12.25 -29.02
CA GLY A 102 16.28 13.54 -28.59
C GLY A 102 14.84 13.78 -29.05
N ASP A 103 14.29 12.90 -29.89
CA ASP A 103 12.89 13.00 -30.27
C ASP A 103 12.00 12.83 -29.04
N THR A 104 11.03 13.74 -28.93
CA THR A 104 9.97 13.66 -27.92
C THR A 104 8.77 12.95 -28.55
N VAL A 105 8.30 11.92 -27.87
CA VAL A 105 7.14 11.12 -28.27
C VAL A 105 6.16 11.01 -27.12
N THR A 106 4.92 10.78 -27.46
CA THR A 106 3.87 10.57 -26.47
C THR A 106 3.70 9.09 -26.22
N VAL A 107 3.84 8.66 -24.97
CA VAL A 107 3.56 7.29 -24.53
C VAL A 107 2.06 7.17 -24.29
N ILE A 108 1.46 6.17 -24.92
CA ILE A 108 0.01 5.89 -24.87
C ILE A 108 -0.30 4.54 -24.22
N ASN A 109 0.67 3.63 -24.15
CA ASN A 109 0.52 2.35 -23.48
C ASN A 109 1.90 1.79 -23.10
N TYR A 110 1.92 0.79 -22.22
CA TYR A 110 3.08 0.01 -21.90
C TYR A 110 2.72 -1.47 -21.80
N GLN A 111 3.54 -2.30 -22.43
CA GLN A 111 3.33 -3.75 -22.46
C GLN A 111 4.67 -4.46 -22.61
N ASP A 112 4.92 -5.43 -21.72
CA ASP A 112 6.01 -6.40 -21.83
C ASP A 112 7.40 -5.76 -22.10
N GLY A 113 7.69 -4.62 -21.46
CA GLY A 113 8.95 -3.88 -21.64
C GLY A 113 9.00 -2.92 -22.84
N TYR A 114 7.87 -2.68 -23.50
CA TYR A 114 7.73 -1.77 -24.63
C TYR A 114 6.74 -0.66 -24.32
N TYR A 115 7.15 0.58 -24.60
CA TYR A 115 6.23 1.71 -24.64
C TYR A 115 5.58 1.77 -26.02
N GLN A 116 4.25 1.77 -26.05
CA GLN A 116 3.52 2.17 -27.23
C GLN A 116 3.55 3.69 -27.31
N VAL A 117 4.01 4.21 -28.44
CA VAL A 117 4.22 5.63 -28.66
C VAL A 117 3.44 6.13 -29.87
N GLN A 118 3.09 7.40 -29.81
CA GLN A 118 2.47 8.13 -30.91
C GLN A 118 3.22 9.43 -31.18
N GLN A 119 3.55 9.66 -32.45
CA GLN A 119 4.20 10.88 -32.91
C GLN A 119 3.74 11.22 -34.34
N ARG A 120 3.06 12.37 -34.52
CA ARG A 120 2.66 12.89 -35.85
C ARG A 120 1.98 11.85 -36.76
N GLY A 121 1.12 11.00 -36.19
CA GLY A 121 0.42 9.93 -36.91
C GLY A 121 1.16 8.59 -36.98
N LEU A 122 2.46 8.53 -36.64
CA LEU A 122 3.18 7.27 -36.45
C LEU A 122 2.79 6.68 -35.10
N LYS A 123 2.22 5.48 -35.09
CA LYS A 123 1.86 4.71 -33.89
C LYS A 123 2.57 3.36 -33.92
N GLY A 124 3.23 3.02 -32.82
CA GLY A 124 3.89 1.72 -32.68
C GLY A 124 4.60 1.56 -31.34
N TYR A 125 5.42 0.54 -31.21
CA TYR A 125 6.07 0.13 -29.97
C TYR A 125 7.57 0.36 -30.05
N VAL A 126 8.14 0.83 -28.93
CA VAL A 126 9.57 1.07 -28.76
C VAL A 126 9.99 0.49 -27.43
N SER A 127 11.09 -0.26 -27.41
CA SER A 127 11.60 -0.85 -26.17
C SER A 127 11.98 0.25 -25.18
N GLU A 128 11.64 0.01 -23.91
CA GLU A 128 11.86 0.94 -22.82
C GLU A 128 13.33 1.40 -22.70
N GLY A 129 14.29 0.52 -23.01
CA GLY A 129 15.73 0.82 -22.92
C GLY A 129 16.24 1.93 -23.84
N TYR A 130 15.44 2.38 -24.81
CA TYR A 130 15.79 3.49 -25.70
C TYR A 130 15.37 4.87 -25.18
N PHE A 131 14.59 4.92 -24.10
CA PHE A 131 14.12 6.16 -23.49
C PHE A 131 15.09 6.67 -22.42
N ASN A 132 15.08 7.98 -22.23
CA ASN A 132 15.61 8.55 -21.01
C ASN A 132 14.62 8.27 -19.88
N MET A 133 15.00 7.35 -18.99
CA MET A 133 14.13 6.86 -17.91
C MET A 133 13.90 7.94 -16.85
N THR A 134 12.79 8.66 -16.99
CA THR A 134 12.29 9.56 -15.95
C THR A 134 11.46 8.78 -14.95
N SER A 135 11.30 9.33 -13.74
CA SER A 135 10.41 8.75 -12.72
C SER A 135 9.00 8.54 -13.27
N ALA A 136 8.49 9.50 -14.06
CA ALA A 136 7.17 9.41 -14.69
C ALA A 136 7.01 8.19 -15.61
N LEU A 137 7.98 7.89 -16.48
CA LEU A 137 7.92 6.70 -17.35
C LEU A 137 7.93 5.40 -16.55
N LYS A 138 8.74 5.34 -15.48
CA LYS A 138 8.78 4.16 -14.59
C LYS A 138 7.46 3.95 -13.87
N TYR A 139 6.87 5.01 -13.31
CA TYR A 139 5.57 4.91 -12.66
C TYR A 139 4.47 4.50 -13.64
N TYR A 140 4.50 5.01 -14.86
CA TYR A 140 3.56 4.65 -15.91
C TYR A 140 3.63 3.15 -16.27
N ALA A 141 4.84 2.60 -16.41
CA ALA A 141 5.03 1.17 -16.67
C ALA A 141 4.44 0.29 -15.54
N ILE A 142 4.67 0.65 -14.28
CA ILE A 142 4.15 -0.10 -13.13
C ILE A 142 2.62 -0.01 -13.05
N ALA A 143 2.06 1.19 -13.26
CA ALA A 143 0.63 1.41 -13.20
C ALA A 143 -0.11 0.62 -14.29
N SER A 144 0.36 0.71 -15.54
CA SER A 144 -0.23 -0.01 -16.68
C SER A 144 -0.21 -1.53 -16.50
N GLU A 145 0.87 -2.10 -15.96
CA GLU A 145 0.94 -3.53 -15.64
C GLU A 145 -0.04 -3.94 -14.53
N LYS A 146 -0.19 -3.12 -13.48
CA LYS A 146 -1.15 -3.36 -12.39
C LYS A 146 -2.57 -3.39 -12.93
N HIS A 147 -2.95 -2.39 -13.72
CA HIS A 147 -4.27 -2.33 -14.35
C HIS A 147 -4.53 -3.55 -15.25
N ARG A 148 -3.54 -4.01 -16.02
CA ARG A 148 -3.67 -5.22 -16.85
C ARG A 148 -3.95 -6.47 -16.02
N LYS A 149 -3.24 -6.66 -14.91
CA LYS A 149 -3.44 -7.81 -14.01
C LYS A 149 -4.79 -7.76 -13.31
N GLN A 150 -5.21 -6.59 -12.87
CA GLN A 150 -6.51 -6.39 -12.20
C GLN A 150 -7.69 -6.62 -13.15
N LYS A 151 -7.56 -6.22 -14.43
CA LYS A 151 -8.56 -6.51 -15.45
C LYS A 151 -8.62 -8.02 -15.76
N ALA A 152 -7.47 -8.68 -15.87
CA ALA A 152 -7.42 -10.13 -16.13
C ALA A 152 -8.06 -10.97 -15.01
N SER A 153 -7.97 -10.53 -13.74
CA SER A 153 -8.63 -11.21 -12.62
C SER A 153 -10.14 -10.96 -12.50
N LEU A 154 -10.69 -10.03 -13.28
CA LEU A 154 -12.13 -9.72 -13.25
C LEU A 154 -12.92 -10.56 -14.28
N ASP A 155 -12.21 -11.13 -15.26
CA ASP A 155 -12.77 -11.94 -16.35
C ASP A 155 -12.66 -13.46 -16.08
N GLU A 156 -12.08 -13.88 -14.94
CA GLU A 156 -11.93 -15.26 -14.46
C GLU A 156 -12.80 -15.51 -13.21
#